data_AF-A0A0X3NXC1-F1
#
_entry.id   AF-A0A0X3NXC1-F1
#
_cell.length_a   1.000
_cell.length_b   1.000
_cell.length_c   1.000
_cell.angle_alpha   90.00
_cell.angle_beta   90.00
_cell.angle_gamma   90.00
#
_symmetry.space_group_name_H-M   'P 1'
#
loop_
_entity.id
_entity.type
_entity.pdbx_description
1 polymer ?
#
loop_
_entity_poly.entity_id
_entity_poly.type
_entity_poly.pdbx_seq_one_letter_code
_entity_poly.pdbx_strand_id
1 'polypeptide(L)'
;MAVKLRSPLARMIYEKFEHAQEHMHSHHEYWYNIRNEYLSTELLKIFVQSEQDEETTDFLQTCYEKSDWFFTQLYHSISKSILTWFMTVTSANGLLNRGSMFVISTSQFRRLLGVNDHWHAKRLLDLGAGDGKVTAKMAPLFDEVYTTEMSPVMRWRLNQANFTVLDVDKWDQPPEACDTLTAIPAQPQYDVISCLNLLDRCCTPLTLLR
;
A
#
# COMPACT_ATOMS: atom_id res chain seq x y z
N MET A 1 18.38 6.18 32.48
CA MET A 1 19.77 5.65 32.46
C MET A 1 19.90 4.77 31.23
N ALA A 2 20.89 4.99 30.37
CA ALA A 2 21.06 4.14 29.19
C ALA A 2 21.60 2.76 29.60
N VAL A 3 20.81 1.70 29.39
CA VAL A 3 21.24 0.31 29.61
C VAL A 3 22.32 -0.04 28.58
N LYS A 4 23.55 -0.32 29.03
CA LYS A 4 24.69 -0.57 28.14
C LYS A 4 24.83 -2.07 27.84
N LEU A 5 24.06 -2.57 26.87
CA LEU A 5 24.09 -3.96 26.42
C LEU A 5 25.23 -4.21 25.43
N ARG A 6 26.13 -5.16 25.72
CA ARG A 6 27.30 -5.47 24.87
C ARG A 6 27.00 -6.47 23.74
N SER A 7 25.98 -7.31 23.89
CA SER A 7 25.59 -8.28 22.86
C SER A 7 24.65 -7.61 21.85
N PRO A 8 24.95 -7.67 20.53
CA PRO A 8 24.06 -7.14 19.50
C PRO A 8 22.65 -7.74 19.56
N LEU A 9 22.55 -9.03 19.89
CA LEU A 9 21.26 -9.72 20.03
C LEU A 9 20.48 -9.21 21.25
N ALA A 10 21.14 -9.04 22.39
CA ALA A 10 20.49 -8.51 23.59
C ALA A 10 20.03 -7.07 23.38
N ARG A 11 20.85 -6.26 22.69
CA ARG A 11 20.48 -4.89 22.33
C ARG A 11 19.26 -4.83 21.42
N MET A 12 19.23 -5.66 20.37
CA MET A 12 18.08 -5.75 19.47
C MET A 12 16.79 -6.18 20.20
N ILE A 13 16.87 -7.15 21.11
CA ILE A 13 15.71 -7.58 21.91
C ILE A 13 15.22 -6.46 22.83
N TYR A 14 16.14 -5.73 23.45
CA TYR A 14 15.81 -4.62 24.33
C TYR A 14 15.21 -3.43 23.58
N GLU A 15 15.83 -3.02 22.47
CA GLU A 15 15.30 -1.97 21.58
C GLU A 15 13.89 -2.34 21.06
N LYS A 16 13.68 -3.61 20.69
CA LYS A 16 12.37 -4.11 20.31
C LYS A 16 11.36 -4.01 21.47
N PHE A 17 11.77 -4.40 22.68
CA PHE A 17 10.91 -4.36 23.85
C PHE A 17 10.50 -2.92 24.21
N GLU A 18 11.46 -1.98 24.26
CA GLU A 18 11.16 -0.56 24.50
C GLU A 18 10.22 -0.01 23.43
N HIS A 19 10.50 -0.26 22.15
CA HIS A 19 9.63 0.16 21.05
C HIS A 19 8.23 -0.45 21.17
N ALA A 20 8.09 -1.72 21.54
CA ALA A 20 6.77 -2.32 21.75
C ALA A 20 6.04 -1.63 22.92
N GLN A 21 6.71 -1.38 24.04
CA GLN A 21 6.09 -0.72 25.19
C GLN A 21 5.64 0.71 24.90
N GLU A 22 6.45 1.49 24.17
CA GLU A 22 6.13 2.88 23.83
C GLU A 22 4.93 2.99 22.89
N HIS A 23 4.82 2.07 21.93
CA HIS A 23 3.89 2.21 20.81
C HIS A 23 2.60 1.38 20.96
N MET A 24 2.61 0.26 21.70
CA MET A 24 1.47 -0.66 21.77
C MET A 24 0.20 -0.04 22.39
N HIS A 25 0.34 1.00 23.22
CA HIS A 25 -0.78 1.72 23.84
C HIS A 25 -0.96 3.15 23.31
N SER A 26 -0.27 3.51 22.21
CA SER A 26 -0.36 4.82 21.59
C SER A 26 -1.41 4.84 20.46
N HIS A 27 -2.05 5.99 20.27
CA HIS A 27 -2.88 6.29 19.10
C HIS A 27 -2.11 6.99 17.98
N HIS A 28 -0.79 7.17 18.17
CA HIS A 28 0.14 7.66 17.15
C HIS A 28 -0.31 8.96 16.44
N GLU A 29 -0.98 9.87 17.16
CA GLU A 29 -1.47 11.14 16.59
C GLU A 29 -0.37 11.91 15.85
N TYR A 30 0.85 11.88 16.41
CA TYR A 30 2.01 12.55 15.84
C TYR A 30 2.48 11.99 14.48
N TRP A 31 2.11 10.76 14.10
CA TRP A 31 2.41 10.22 12.76
C TRP A 31 1.67 10.96 11.65
N TYR A 32 0.51 11.52 11.97
CA TYR A 32 -0.35 12.18 11.01
C TYR A 32 -0.21 13.70 11.04
N ASN A 33 0.66 14.24 11.90
CA ASN A 33 0.93 15.67 11.96
C ASN A 33 1.62 16.13 10.68
N ILE A 34 0.96 17.02 9.95
CA ILE A 34 1.55 17.70 8.80
C ILE A 34 2.40 18.89 9.23
N ARG A 35 3.48 19.11 8.47
CA ARG A 35 4.34 20.29 8.62
C ARG A 35 3.87 21.36 7.65
N ASN A 36 2.98 22.22 8.13
CA ASN A 36 2.27 23.24 7.34
C ASN A 36 3.22 24.16 6.55
N GLU A 37 4.43 24.37 7.07
CA GLU A 37 5.47 25.19 6.43
C GLU A 37 5.97 24.65 5.08
N TYR A 38 5.73 23.37 4.77
CA TYR A 38 6.10 22.75 3.49
C TYR A 38 4.94 22.67 2.48
N LEU A 39 3.72 23.08 2.86
CA LEU A 39 2.53 22.95 2.03
C LEU A 39 2.03 24.33 1.57
N SER A 40 1.57 24.42 0.32
CA SER A 40 0.92 25.64 -0.17
C SER A 40 -0.49 25.78 0.43
N THR A 41 -1.01 27.01 0.43
CA THR A 41 -2.37 27.30 0.92
C THR A 41 -3.44 26.49 0.16
N GLU A 42 -3.22 26.23 -1.12
CA GLU A 42 -4.10 25.44 -1.98
C GLU A 42 -4.12 23.97 -1.56
N LEU A 43 -2.94 23.38 -1.28
CA LEU A 43 -2.83 22.01 -0.81
C LEU A 43 -3.46 21.84 0.57
N LEU A 44 -3.26 22.80 1.48
CA LEU A 44 -3.87 22.77 2.81
C LEU A 44 -5.41 22.79 2.76
N LYS A 45 -6.02 23.43 1.74
CA LYS A 45 -7.48 23.46 1.57
C LYS A 45 -8.09 22.14 1.14
N ILE A 46 -7.32 21.32 0.41
CA ILE A 46 -7.77 20.01 -0.11
C ILE A 46 -7.21 18.84 0.71
N PHE A 47 -6.36 19.13 1.70
CA PHE A 47 -5.77 18.12 2.56
C PHE A 47 -6.85 17.46 3.44
N VAL A 48 -6.83 16.14 3.48
CA VAL A 48 -7.70 15.34 4.33
C VAL A 48 -6.84 14.72 5.45
N GLN A 49 -7.04 15.22 6.67
CA GLN A 49 -6.35 14.69 7.85
C GLN A 49 -6.79 13.26 8.11
N SER A 50 -5.81 12.37 8.23
CA SER A 50 -6.01 10.98 8.65
C SER A 50 -5.58 10.76 10.10
N GLU A 51 -5.86 9.59 10.63
CA GLU A 51 -5.62 9.18 12.02
C GLU A 51 -5.41 7.67 12.09
N GLN A 52 -4.91 7.17 13.22
CA GLN A 52 -4.87 5.73 13.46
C GLN A 52 -6.30 5.23 13.72
N ASP A 53 -6.91 4.66 12.69
CA ASP A 53 -8.23 4.06 12.78
C ASP A 53 -8.17 2.58 13.21
N GLU A 54 -9.33 1.92 13.23
CA GLU A 54 -9.47 0.52 13.64
C GLU A 54 -8.62 -0.41 12.77
N GLU A 55 -8.71 -0.29 11.43
CA GLU A 55 -7.92 -1.14 10.53
C GLU A 55 -6.40 -0.88 10.64
N THR A 56 -6.00 0.36 10.91
CA THR A 56 -4.60 0.69 11.21
C THR A 56 -4.15 0.01 12.50
N THR A 57 -4.99 0.04 13.54
CA THR A 57 -4.72 -0.60 14.84
C THR A 57 -4.57 -2.11 14.70
N ASP A 58 -5.48 -2.76 13.96
CA ASP A 58 -5.41 -4.20 13.69
C ASP A 58 -4.15 -4.59 12.92
N PHE A 59 -3.75 -3.75 11.96
CA PHE A 59 -2.50 -3.96 11.22
C PHE A 59 -1.29 -3.88 12.15
N LEU A 60 -1.22 -2.86 13.03
CA LEU A 60 -0.14 -2.71 14.00
C LEU A 60 -0.10 -3.90 14.98
N GLN A 61 -1.24 -4.34 15.49
CA GLN A 61 -1.34 -5.51 16.36
C GLN A 61 -0.79 -6.78 15.67
N THR A 62 -1.19 -7.00 14.42
CA THR A 62 -0.66 -8.09 13.60
C THR A 62 0.86 -7.97 13.40
N CYS A 63 1.39 -6.75 13.27
CA CYS A 63 2.82 -6.50 13.17
C CYS A 63 3.56 -6.86 14.46
N TYR A 64 3.03 -6.50 15.64
CA TYR A 64 3.62 -6.87 16.93
C TYR A 64 3.66 -8.39 17.10
N GLU A 65 2.53 -9.07 16.86
CA GLU A 65 2.42 -10.53 16.94
C GLU A 65 3.41 -11.23 16.01
N LYS A 66 3.49 -10.80 14.75
CA LYS A 66 4.48 -11.34 13.79
C LYS A 66 5.92 -11.05 14.21
N SER A 67 6.16 -9.94 14.89
CA SER A 67 7.49 -9.61 15.38
C SER A 67 7.92 -10.51 16.54
N ASP A 68 6.95 -10.96 17.36
CA ASP A 68 7.18 -11.84 18.51
C ASP A 68 7.50 -13.29 18.11
N TRP A 69 7.22 -13.66 16.86
CA TRP A 69 7.59 -14.96 16.30
C TRP A 69 9.09 -14.99 15.90
N PHE A 70 9.97 -14.70 16.86
CA PHE A 70 11.42 -14.58 16.76
C PHE A 70 12.09 -15.68 15.89
N PHE A 71 11.68 -16.94 16.07
CA PHE A 71 12.24 -18.07 15.31
C PHE A 71 11.83 -18.07 13.83
N THR A 72 10.62 -17.62 13.50
CA THR A 72 10.27 -17.40 12.09
C THR A 72 11.05 -16.21 11.51
N GLN A 73 11.30 -15.14 12.27
CA GLN A 73 12.15 -14.05 11.79
C GLN A 73 13.58 -14.53 11.47
N LEU A 74 14.15 -15.39 12.30
CA LEU A 74 15.46 -15.98 12.04
C LEU A 74 15.44 -16.89 10.81
N TYR A 75 14.43 -17.76 10.68
CA TYR A 75 14.23 -18.61 9.49
C TYR A 75 14.09 -17.78 8.21
N HIS A 76 13.21 -16.78 8.19
CA HIS A 76 13.02 -15.91 7.05
C HIS A 76 14.27 -15.09 6.72
N SER A 77 15.09 -14.72 7.70
CA SER A 77 16.36 -14.03 7.45
C SER A 77 17.39 -14.95 6.77
N ILE A 78 17.38 -16.24 7.10
CA ILE A 78 18.18 -17.27 6.43
C ILE A 78 17.64 -17.50 5.01
N SER A 79 16.34 -17.72 4.85
CA SER A 79 15.69 -17.91 3.54
C SER A 79 15.87 -16.71 2.62
N LYS A 80 15.74 -15.49 3.13
CA LYS A 80 15.95 -14.25 2.36
C LYS A 80 17.38 -14.15 1.88
N SER A 81 18.38 -14.44 2.72
CA SER A 81 19.80 -14.41 2.32
C SER A 81 20.08 -15.37 1.16
N ILE A 82 19.46 -16.56 1.18
CA ILE A 82 19.57 -17.56 0.11
C ILE A 82 18.85 -17.09 -1.16
N LEU A 83 17.62 -16.57 -1.03
CA LEU A 83 16.81 -16.11 -2.16
C LEU A 83 17.41 -14.86 -2.82
N THR A 84 17.97 -13.92 -2.05
CA THR A 84 18.59 -12.71 -2.58
C THR A 84 19.82 -12.97 -3.45
N TRP A 85 20.35 -14.19 -3.44
CA TRP A 85 21.43 -14.59 -4.34
C TRP A 85 21.00 -14.61 -5.81
N PHE A 86 19.69 -14.76 -6.08
CA PHE A 86 19.13 -14.82 -7.44
C PHE A 86 17.94 -13.87 -7.69
N MET A 87 17.48 -13.09 -6.69
CA MET A 87 16.42 -12.09 -6.87
C MET A 87 16.59 -10.85 -5.98
N THR A 88 15.93 -9.74 -6.29
CA THR A 88 16.02 -8.50 -5.49
C THR A 88 15.40 -8.67 -4.10
N VAL A 89 15.80 -7.83 -3.15
CA VAL A 89 15.25 -7.81 -1.78
C VAL A 89 13.72 -7.65 -1.79
N THR A 90 13.18 -6.82 -2.67
CA THR A 90 11.73 -6.61 -2.84
C THR A 90 11.05 -7.85 -3.39
N SER A 91 11.65 -8.54 -4.37
CA SER A 91 11.11 -9.79 -4.92
C SER A 91 11.18 -10.93 -3.90
N ALA A 92 12.26 -11.04 -3.12
CA ALA A 92 12.39 -12.04 -2.06
C ALA A 92 11.39 -11.77 -0.92
N ASN A 93 11.22 -10.51 -0.52
CA ASN A 93 10.19 -10.12 0.46
C ASN A 93 8.78 -10.39 -0.07
N GLY A 94 8.51 -10.07 -1.33
CA GLY A 94 7.25 -10.38 -2.02
C GLY A 94 6.99 -11.88 -2.06
N LEU A 95 7.99 -12.71 -2.36
CA LEU A 95 7.86 -14.16 -2.36
C LEU A 95 7.59 -14.71 -0.95
N LEU A 96 8.26 -14.16 0.06
CA LEU A 96 8.13 -14.57 1.47
C LEU A 96 6.94 -13.93 2.20
N ASN A 97 6.10 -13.14 1.51
CA ASN A 97 4.99 -12.39 2.11
C ASN A 97 5.40 -11.50 3.29
N ARG A 98 6.59 -10.91 3.19
CA ARG A 98 7.23 -10.05 4.20
C ARG A 98 7.19 -8.59 3.75
N GLY A 99 7.08 -7.67 4.71
CA GLY A 99 7.11 -6.24 4.44
C GLY A 99 5.81 -5.70 3.81
N SER A 100 4.68 -6.30 4.16
CA SER A 100 3.37 -5.79 3.77
C SER A 100 3.20 -4.35 4.23
N MET A 101 2.71 -3.51 3.34
CA MET A 101 2.43 -2.11 3.63
C MET A 101 0.97 -1.95 4.00
N PHE A 102 0.71 -1.06 4.94
CA PHE A 102 -0.59 -0.47 5.17
C PHE A 102 -0.46 1.00 4.77
N VAL A 103 -1.32 1.47 3.87
CA VAL A 103 -1.28 2.86 3.37
C VAL A 103 -2.56 3.58 3.74
N ILE A 104 -3.70 2.93 3.51
CA ILE A 104 -5.01 3.48 3.79
C ILE A 104 -5.96 2.36 4.19
N SER A 105 -6.87 2.66 5.12
CA SER A 105 -8.01 1.81 5.43
C SER A 105 -9.17 2.04 4.46
N THR A 106 -10.19 1.19 4.54
CA THR A 106 -11.45 1.38 3.80
C THR A 106 -12.14 2.68 4.25
N SER A 107 -12.11 2.98 5.54
CA SER A 107 -12.76 4.17 6.11
C SER A 107 -12.07 5.47 5.70
N GLN A 108 -10.73 5.48 5.74
CA GLN A 108 -9.91 6.61 5.32
C GLN A 108 -10.04 6.83 3.81
N PHE A 109 -10.14 5.77 3.01
CA PHE A 109 -10.35 5.88 1.57
C PHE A 109 -11.70 6.51 1.23
N ARG A 110 -12.80 6.11 1.89
CA ARG A 110 -14.10 6.78 1.74
C ARG A 110 -14.04 8.26 2.11
N ARG A 111 -13.36 8.57 3.23
CA ARG A 111 -13.16 9.95 3.70
C ARG A 111 -12.39 10.79 2.68
N LEU A 112 -11.35 10.22 2.07
CA LEU A 112 -10.56 10.86 1.02
C LEU A 112 -11.40 11.15 -0.23
N LEU A 113 -12.30 10.25 -0.61
CA LEU A 113 -13.24 10.45 -1.73
C LEU A 113 -14.40 11.39 -1.38
N GLY A 114 -14.63 11.71 -0.11
CA GLY A 114 -15.77 12.52 0.34
C GLY A 114 -17.11 11.79 0.18
N VAL A 115 -17.13 10.47 0.31
CA VAL A 115 -18.31 9.62 0.11
C VAL A 115 -18.79 8.96 1.40
N ASN A 116 -20.05 8.53 1.43
CA ASN A 116 -20.65 7.85 2.59
C ASN A 116 -20.43 6.32 2.57
N ASP A 117 -20.84 5.63 3.64
CA ASP A 117 -20.62 4.18 3.80
C ASP A 117 -21.36 3.31 2.78
N HIS A 118 -22.44 3.81 2.18
CA HIS A 118 -23.24 3.15 1.16
C HIS A 118 -22.77 3.44 -0.26
N TRP A 119 -21.74 4.26 -0.41
CA TRP A 119 -21.19 4.57 -1.73
C TRP A 119 -20.54 3.33 -2.34
N HIS A 120 -20.79 3.16 -3.64
CA HIS A 120 -20.26 2.09 -4.46
C HIS A 120 -20.08 2.62 -5.89
N ALA A 121 -19.04 2.18 -6.58
CA ALA A 121 -18.77 2.54 -7.97
C ALA A 121 -18.49 1.30 -8.81
N LYS A 122 -18.32 1.47 -10.13
CA LYS A 122 -18.17 0.34 -11.03
C LYS A 122 -16.70 -0.09 -11.12
N ARG A 123 -15.79 0.86 -11.36
CA ARG A 123 -14.42 0.55 -11.79
C ARG A 123 -13.36 1.30 -11.00
N LEU A 124 -12.50 0.53 -10.34
CA LEU A 124 -11.25 1.01 -9.74
C LEU A 124 -10.06 0.61 -10.61
N LEU A 125 -9.14 1.55 -10.81
CA LEU A 125 -7.78 1.26 -11.27
C LEU A 125 -6.77 1.62 -10.16
N ASP A 126 -6.01 0.64 -9.68
CA ASP A 126 -4.92 0.86 -8.73
C ASP A 126 -3.55 0.78 -9.41
N LEU A 127 -2.90 1.92 -9.56
CA LEU A 127 -1.60 2.02 -10.20
C LEU A 127 -0.49 1.69 -9.20
N GLY A 128 0.37 0.72 -9.56
CA GLY A 128 1.46 0.27 -8.68
C GLY A 128 0.94 -0.49 -7.46
N ALA A 129 0.00 -1.42 -7.67
CA ALA A 129 -0.72 -2.14 -6.62
C ALA A 129 0.18 -3.03 -5.72
N GLY A 130 1.43 -3.28 -6.13
CA GLY A 130 2.35 -4.12 -5.38
C GLY A 130 1.79 -5.51 -5.12
N ASP A 131 1.72 -5.93 -3.85
CA ASP A 131 1.20 -7.25 -3.49
C ASP A 131 -0.33 -7.33 -3.36
N GLY A 132 -1.05 -6.24 -3.64
CA GLY A 132 -2.51 -6.16 -3.65
C GLY A 132 -3.18 -5.96 -2.30
N LYS A 133 -2.42 -5.86 -1.19
CA LYS A 133 -3.03 -5.72 0.15
C LYS A 133 -3.72 -4.38 0.37
N VAL A 134 -3.15 -3.31 -0.17
CA VAL A 134 -3.77 -1.98 -0.13
C VAL A 134 -4.99 -1.96 -1.07
N THR A 135 -4.86 -2.51 -2.27
CA THR A 135 -5.97 -2.69 -3.22
C THR A 135 -7.15 -3.42 -2.57
N ALA A 136 -6.89 -4.45 -1.77
CA ALA A 136 -7.92 -5.22 -1.08
C ALA A 136 -8.75 -4.39 -0.06
N LYS A 137 -8.24 -3.24 0.40
CA LYS A 137 -9.00 -2.30 1.24
C LYS A 137 -9.98 -1.44 0.43
N MET A 138 -9.63 -1.15 -0.82
CA MET A 138 -10.47 -0.35 -1.72
C MET A 138 -11.46 -1.23 -2.48
N ALA A 139 -11.06 -2.46 -2.82
CA ALA A 139 -11.80 -3.38 -3.68
C ALA A 139 -13.27 -3.60 -3.33
N PRO A 140 -13.69 -3.71 -2.05
CA PRO A 140 -15.11 -3.93 -1.70
C PRO A 140 -16.06 -2.78 -2.08
N LEU A 141 -15.53 -1.64 -2.54
CA LEU A 141 -16.31 -0.47 -2.94
C LEU A 141 -16.59 -0.42 -4.44
N PHE A 142 -16.12 -1.42 -5.20
CA PHE A 142 -16.18 -1.45 -6.66
C PHE A 142 -16.59 -2.82 -7.21
N ASP A 143 -17.29 -2.83 -8.36
CA ASP A 143 -17.64 -4.06 -9.08
C ASP A 143 -16.42 -4.71 -9.75
N GLU A 144 -15.59 -3.88 -10.37
CA GLU A 144 -14.45 -4.27 -11.20
C GLU A 144 -13.18 -3.58 -10.68
N VAL A 145 -12.16 -4.38 -10.36
CA VAL A 145 -10.86 -3.88 -9.86
C VAL A 145 -9.74 -4.26 -10.81
N TYR A 146 -9.08 -3.24 -11.31
CA TYR A 146 -7.93 -3.32 -12.19
C TYR A 146 -6.68 -2.83 -11.46
N THR A 147 -5.55 -3.46 -11.75
CA THR A 147 -4.27 -3.14 -11.09
C THR A 147 -3.17 -3.07 -12.13
N THR A 148 -2.15 -2.23 -11.88
CA THR A 148 -0.90 -2.28 -12.64
C THR A 148 0.26 -2.55 -11.70
N GLU A 149 1.27 -3.29 -12.17
CA GLU A 149 2.49 -3.52 -11.41
C GLU A 149 3.64 -3.92 -12.34
N MET A 150 4.84 -3.40 -12.05
CA MET A 150 6.06 -3.66 -12.83
C MET A 150 6.72 -5.00 -12.47
N SER A 151 6.68 -5.40 -11.20
CA SER A 151 7.35 -6.61 -10.72
C SER A 151 6.58 -7.89 -11.12
N PRO A 152 7.20 -8.84 -11.86
CA PRO A 152 6.53 -10.10 -12.23
C PRO A 152 6.03 -10.92 -11.03
N VAL A 153 6.79 -10.91 -9.92
CA VAL A 153 6.40 -11.61 -8.68
C VAL A 153 5.16 -10.99 -8.06
N MET A 154 5.06 -9.67 -8.09
CA MET A 154 3.91 -8.96 -7.54
C MET A 154 2.68 -9.11 -8.44
N ARG A 155 2.85 -9.04 -9.76
CA ARG A 155 1.79 -9.40 -10.72
C ARG A 155 1.27 -10.82 -10.49
N TRP A 156 2.16 -11.79 -10.23
CA TRP A 156 1.73 -13.15 -9.88
C TRP A 156 0.87 -13.16 -8.61
N ARG A 157 1.27 -12.43 -7.56
CA ARG A 157 0.48 -12.32 -6.31
C ARG A 157 -0.88 -11.65 -6.53
N LEU A 158 -0.94 -10.59 -7.32
CA LEU A 158 -2.20 -9.92 -7.69
C LEU A 158 -3.16 -10.89 -8.39
N ASN A 159 -2.66 -11.70 -9.32
CA ASN A 159 -3.44 -12.75 -9.97
C ASN A 159 -3.90 -13.83 -8.97
N GLN A 160 -3.06 -14.23 -8.00
CA GLN A 160 -3.48 -15.16 -6.92
C GLN A 160 -4.58 -14.57 -6.03
N ALA A 161 -4.63 -13.24 -5.90
CA ALA A 161 -5.69 -12.52 -5.18
C ALA A 161 -6.92 -12.22 -6.07
N ASN A 162 -6.98 -12.75 -7.29
CA ASN A 162 -8.05 -12.56 -8.27
C ASN A 162 -8.24 -11.11 -8.76
N PHE A 163 -7.18 -10.28 -8.72
CA PHE A 163 -7.21 -8.96 -9.34
C PHE A 163 -6.90 -9.03 -10.84
N THR A 164 -7.55 -8.18 -11.64
CA THR A 164 -7.23 -8.05 -13.07
C THR A 164 -5.97 -7.20 -13.22
N VAL A 165 -4.87 -7.80 -13.67
CA VAL A 165 -3.60 -7.10 -13.86
C VAL A 165 -3.47 -6.61 -15.31
N LEU A 166 -3.44 -5.29 -15.48
CA LEU A 166 -3.28 -4.63 -16.77
C LEU A 166 -1.80 -4.45 -17.15
N ASP A 167 -1.58 -4.13 -18.42
CA ASP A 167 -0.29 -3.67 -18.91
C ASP A 167 -0.03 -2.22 -18.43
N VAL A 168 1.18 -1.96 -17.97
CA VAL A 168 1.58 -0.64 -17.45
C VAL A 168 1.66 0.40 -18.57
N ASP A 169 1.85 -0.04 -19.82
CA ASP A 169 1.92 0.85 -20.98
C ASP A 169 0.57 1.04 -21.70
N LYS A 170 -0.51 0.41 -21.21
CA LYS A 170 -1.82 0.39 -21.88
C LYS A 170 -3.02 0.56 -20.96
N TRP A 171 -2.83 0.91 -19.69
CA TRP A 171 -3.93 1.05 -18.73
C TRP A 171 -4.85 2.23 -19.07
N ASP A 172 -4.34 3.23 -19.78
CA ASP A 172 -5.03 4.44 -20.25
C ASP A 172 -5.70 4.27 -21.62
N GLN A 173 -5.42 3.14 -22.30
CA GLN A 173 -6.01 2.85 -23.61
C GLN A 173 -7.43 2.30 -23.43
N PRO A 174 -8.40 2.77 -24.23
CA PRO A 174 -9.73 2.20 -24.22
C PRO A 174 -9.66 0.71 -24.61
N PRO A 175 -10.50 -0.17 -24.03
CA PRO A 175 -10.63 -1.54 -24.50
C PRO A 175 -10.89 -1.54 -26.00
N GLU A 176 -10.20 -2.38 -26.77
CA GLU A 176 -10.36 -2.47 -28.23
C GLU A 176 -11.86 -2.58 -28.58
N ALA A 177 -12.45 -1.48 -29.01
CA ALA A 177 -13.86 -1.44 -29.36
C ALA A 177 -14.02 -2.18 -30.69
N CYS A 178 -14.76 -3.29 -30.65
CA CYS A 178 -15.40 -3.84 -31.83
C CYS A 178 -16.43 -2.79 -32.31
N ASP A 179 -16.27 -2.35 -33.56
CA ASP A 179 -17.18 -1.50 -34.35
C ASP A 179 -17.17 0.03 -34.11
N THR A 180 -16.46 0.69 -35.01
CA THR A 180 -16.28 2.14 -35.19
C THR A 180 -17.48 2.85 -35.84
N LEU A 181 -18.68 2.83 -35.24
CA LEU A 181 -19.83 3.55 -35.84
C LEU A 181 -20.71 4.42 -34.93
N THR A 182 -20.44 4.57 -33.64
CA THR A 182 -21.18 5.55 -32.82
C THR A 182 -20.28 6.23 -31.78
N ALA A 183 -19.75 7.40 -32.13
CA ALA A 183 -19.04 8.27 -31.19
C ALA A 183 -20.02 8.90 -30.19
N ILE A 184 -20.40 8.12 -29.20
CA ILE A 184 -20.97 8.59 -27.93
C ILE A 184 -19.79 9.17 -27.12
N PRO A 185 -19.96 10.24 -26.33
CA PRO A 185 -18.90 10.74 -25.46
C PRO A 185 -18.35 9.57 -24.64
N ALA A 186 -17.04 9.28 -24.79
CA ALA A 186 -16.41 8.16 -24.12
C ALA A 186 -16.63 8.32 -22.61
N GLN A 187 -17.42 7.44 -22.01
CA GLN A 187 -17.54 7.39 -20.56
C GLN A 187 -16.12 7.23 -19.98
N PRO A 188 -15.82 7.88 -18.84
CA PRO A 188 -14.53 7.69 -18.18
C PRO A 188 -14.31 6.20 -17.96
N GLN A 189 -13.13 5.71 -18.33
CA GLN A 189 -12.81 4.28 -18.31
C GLN A 189 -12.87 3.69 -16.89
N TYR A 190 -12.55 4.52 -15.89
CA TYR A 190 -12.53 4.20 -14.47
C TYR A 190 -13.26 5.30 -13.68
N ASP A 191 -13.98 4.92 -12.64
CA ASP A 191 -14.63 5.87 -11.71
C ASP A 191 -13.59 6.46 -10.74
N VAL A 192 -12.60 5.64 -10.34
CA VAL A 192 -11.50 6.05 -9.46
C VAL A 192 -10.18 5.45 -9.97
N ILE A 193 -9.13 6.29 -9.96
CA ILE A 193 -7.74 5.88 -10.18
C ILE A 193 -6.95 6.19 -8.91
N SER A 194 -6.35 5.17 -8.30
CA SER A 194 -5.47 5.33 -7.14
C SER A 194 -4.00 5.27 -7.52
N CYS A 195 -3.18 6.12 -6.89
CA CYS A 195 -1.73 6.22 -7.07
C CYS A 195 -1.04 6.29 -5.70
N LEU A 196 -1.27 5.29 -4.86
CA LEU A 196 -0.85 5.32 -3.46
C LEU A 196 0.64 4.94 -3.33
N ASN A 197 1.47 5.86 -2.81
CA ASN A 197 2.92 5.64 -2.61
C ASN A 197 3.67 5.29 -3.92
N LEU A 198 3.26 5.94 -5.02
CA LEU A 198 3.77 5.69 -6.37
C LEU A 198 4.56 6.88 -6.93
N LEU A 199 4.00 8.09 -6.85
CA LEU A 199 4.51 9.26 -7.58
C LEU A 199 5.93 9.67 -7.18
N ASP A 200 6.31 9.46 -5.92
CA ASP A 200 7.64 9.72 -5.36
C ASP A 200 8.72 8.74 -5.86
N ARG A 201 8.31 7.63 -6.47
CA ARG A 201 9.18 6.54 -6.95
C ARG A 201 9.17 6.40 -8.47
N CYS A 202 8.32 7.17 -9.15
CA CYS A 202 8.23 7.19 -10.60
C CYS A 202 9.35 8.08 -11.17
N CYS A 203 10.03 7.62 -12.22
CA CYS A 203 11.04 8.43 -12.93
C CYS A 203 10.40 9.66 -13.62
N THR A 204 9.14 9.56 -14.03
CA THR A 204 8.42 10.58 -14.79
C THR A 204 6.96 10.70 -14.31
N PRO A 205 6.71 11.15 -13.05
CA PRO A 205 5.38 11.13 -12.45
C PRO A 205 4.37 12.02 -13.19
N LEU A 206 4.82 13.10 -13.83
CA LEU A 206 3.95 13.97 -14.62
C LEU A 206 3.40 13.30 -15.88
N THR A 207 4.10 12.30 -16.42
CA THR A 207 3.59 11.55 -17.58
C THR A 207 2.42 10.65 -17.18
N LEU A 208 2.43 10.15 -15.93
CA LEU A 208 1.35 9.31 -15.39
C LEU A 208 0.05 10.10 -15.13
N LEU A 209 0.17 11.41 -14.88
CA LEU A 209 -0.95 12.29 -14.49
C LEU A 209 -1.56 13.08 -15.66
N ARG A 210 -1.06 12.89 -16.88
CA ARG A 210 -1.57 13.56 -18.10
C ARG A 210 -2.73 12.79 -18.69
#